data_AF-A0A3B0UWE2-F1
#
_entry.id   AF-A0A3B0UWE2-F1
#
_cell.length_a   1.000
_cell.length_b   1.000
_cell.length_c   1.000
_cell.angle_alpha   90.00
_cell.angle_beta   90.00
_cell.angle_gamma   90.00
#
_symmetry.space_group_name_H-M   'P 1'
#
loop_
_entity.id
_entity.type
_entity.pdbx_description
1 polymer ?
#
loop_
_entity_poly.entity_id
_entity_poly.type
_entity_poly.pdbx_seq_one_letter_code
_entity_poly.pdbx_strand_id
1 'polypeptide(L)'
;MKRGTLFLIVVGIMVWTGVVSCSKPNRVQILAYQKAILNTRADKDRFFATYPDSPLLPVQRMNFKGLRYYRPDIDYKVTAVFTPAKTAGSFQIQTSSGRPRVYVVLGRLNFSLKGHKLTLTAYQEKDLLAKHPDDLFVPFTDLTSDKTTYGGGRYLDVKSKGSGSRQVT
;
A
#
# COMPACT_ATOMS: atom_id res chain seq x y z
N MET A 1 28.58 -22.94 -52.33
CA MET A 1 28.24 -21.51 -52.17
C MET A 1 26.78 -21.43 -51.71
N LYS A 2 26.56 -20.83 -50.52
CA LYS A 2 25.40 -20.06 -50.01
C LYS A 2 23.99 -20.40 -50.59
N ARG A 3 22.87 -20.49 -49.87
CA ARG A 3 22.39 -20.32 -48.47
C ARG A 3 20.85 -20.39 -48.63
N GLY A 4 20.08 -20.83 -47.65
CA GLY A 4 18.63 -20.56 -47.69
C GLY A 4 17.68 -21.40 -46.86
N THR A 5 17.99 -21.72 -45.60
CA THR A 5 17.03 -22.33 -44.69
C THR A 5 15.92 -21.32 -44.37
N LEU A 6 14.71 -21.57 -44.87
CA LEU A 6 13.52 -20.76 -44.63
C LEU A 6 12.99 -21.05 -43.22
N PHE A 7 13.38 -20.25 -42.23
CA PHE A 7 12.77 -20.27 -40.90
C PHE A 7 11.44 -19.52 -40.93
N LEU A 8 10.33 -20.25 -41.00
CA LEU A 8 9.00 -19.74 -40.67
C LEU A 8 8.91 -19.55 -39.15
N ILE A 9 9.16 -18.32 -38.69
CA ILE A 9 8.89 -17.93 -37.31
C ILE A 9 7.38 -17.76 -37.18
N VAL A 10 6.70 -18.79 -36.69
CA VAL A 10 5.33 -18.67 -36.19
C VAL A 10 5.40 -17.89 -34.88
N VAL A 11 5.22 -16.58 -34.94
CA VAL A 11 4.98 -15.75 -33.76
C VAL A 11 3.60 -16.12 -33.25
N GLY A 12 3.55 -17.08 -32.32
CA GLY A 12 2.35 -17.39 -31.55
C GLY A 12 1.97 -16.17 -30.72
N ILE A 13 1.05 -15.36 -31.23
CA ILE A 13 0.38 -14.32 -30.44
C ILE A 13 -0.51 -15.07 -29.44
N MET A 14 0.04 -15.35 -28.27
CA MET A 14 -0.72 -15.81 -27.13
C MET A 14 -1.53 -14.62 -26.62
N VAL A 15 -2.68 -14.36 -27.26
CA VAL A 15 -3.69 -13.45 -26.74
C VAL A 15 -4.24 -14.09 -25.46
N TRP A 16 -3.60 -13.79 -24.33
CA TRP A 16 -4.19 -14.12 -23.04
C TRP A 16 -5.35 -13.16 -22.84
N THR A 17 -6.53 -13.55 -23.34
CA THR A 17 -7.82 -12.93 -23.03
C THR A 17 -8.16 -13.21 -21.56
N GLY A 18 -7.36 -12.66 -20.65
CA GLY A 18 -7.75 -12.52 -19.26
C GLY A 18 -8.74 -11.37 -19.19
N VAL A 19 -10.02 -11.64 -19.46
CA VAL A 19 -11.09 -10.74 -19.05
C VAL A 19 -11.07 -10.76 -17.53
N VAL A 20 -10.34 -9.82 -16.92
CA VAL A 20 -10.44 -9.55 -15.50
C VAL A 20 -11.85 -8.99 -15.30
N SER A 21 -12.80 -9.89 -15.01
CA SER A 21 -14.15 -9.53 -14.65
C SER A 21 -14.10 -8.82 -13.31
N CYS A 22 -13.93 -7.50 -13.35
CA CYS A 22 -14.06 -6.62 -12.21
C CYS A 22 -15.56 -6.49 -11.94
N SER A 23 -16.12 -7.38 -11.12
CA SER A 23 -17.47 -7.20 -10.60
C SER A 23 -17.49 -5.93 -9.76
N LYS A 24 -18.24 -4.92 -10.20
CA LYS A 24 -18.40 -3.67 -9.43
C LYS A 24 -18.99 -4.03 -8.06
N PRO A 25 -18.46 -3.47 -6.96
CA PRO A 25 -18.97 -3.75 -5.63
C PRO A 25 -20.43 -3.30 -5.53
N ASN A 26 -21.27 -4.14 -4.92
CA ASN A 26 -22.67 -3.79 -4.73
C ASN A 26 -22.85 -2.80 -3.57
N ARG A 27 -24.04 -2.23 -3.45
CA ARG A 27 -24.35 -1.22 -2.42
C ARG A 27 -24.07 -1.71 -0.99
N VAL A 28 -24.37 -2.98 -0.69
CA VAL A 28 -24.15 -3.56 0.64
C VAL A 28 -22.65 -3.59 0.97
N GLN A 29 -21.82 -4.01 0.02
CA GLN A 29 -20.37 -4.03 0.18
C GLN A 29 -19.78 -2.62 0.35
N ILE A 30 -20.28 -1.65 -0.41
CA ILE A 30 -19.87 -0.24 -0.30
C ILE A 30 -20.17 0.30 1.11
N LEU A 31 -21.40 0.09 1.61
CA LEU A 31 -21.80 0.55 2.93
C LEU A 31 -21.01 -0.13 4.05
N ALA A 32 -20.76 -1.44 3.93
CA ALA A 32 -19.93 -2.18 4.88
C ALA A 32 -18.49 -1.65 4.91
N TYR A 33 -17.90 -1.38 3.74
CA TYR A 33 -16.58 -0.76 3.63
C TYR A 33 -16.54 0.63 4.27
N GLN A 34 -17.50 1.50 3.93
CA GLN A 34 -17.60 2.84 4.50
C GLN A 34 -17.70 2.80 6.02
N LYS A 35 -18.58 1.93 6.56
CA LYS A 35 -18.74 1.75 8.00
C LYS A 35 -17.44 1.29 8.67
N ALA A 36 -16.74 0.31 8.09
CA ALA A 36 -15.47 -0.16 8.63
C ALA A 36 -14.42 0.96 8.69
N ILE A 37 -14.27 1.74 7.62
CA ILE A 37 -13.33 2.86 7.58
C ILE A 37 -13.70 3.95 8.60
N LEU A 38 -14.99 4.30 8.72
CA LEU A 38 -15.43 5.30 9.69
C LEU A 38 -15.17 4.86 11.13
N ASN A 39 -15.40 3.59 11.45
CA ASN A 39 -15.09 3.03 12.78
C ASN A 39 -13.58 3.13 13.08
N THR A 40 -12.72 2.65 12.17
CA THR A 40 -11.27 2.72 12.34
C THR A 40 -10.77 4.17 12.51
N ARG A 41 -11.37 5.13 11.81
CA ARG A 41 -11.03 6.55 11.94
C ARG A 41 -11.47 7.12 13.28
N ALA A 42 -12.67 6.76 13.76
CA ALA A 42 -13.13 7.16 15.08
C ALA A 42 -12.21 6.61 16.19
N ASP A 43 -11.77 5.35 16.08
CA ASP A 43 -10.81 4.75 17.01
C ASP A 43 -9.46 5.47 16.98
N LYS A 44 -8.98 5.84 15.77
CA LYS A 44 -7.73 6.60 15.61
C LYS A 44 -7.86 8.02 16.19
N ASP A 45 -8.97 8.70 15.95
CA ASP A 45 -9.21 10.02 16.55
C ASP A 45 -9.28 9.92 18.08
N ARG A 46 -9.90 8.87 18.63
CA ARG A 46 -9.89 8.61 20.08
C ARG A 46 -8.46 8.40 20.59
N PHE A 47 -7.65 7.60 19.89
CA PHE A 47 -6.24 7.40 20.24
C PHE A 47 -5.48 8.75 20.31
N PHE A 48 -5.62 9.59 19.28
CA PHE A 48 -4.95 10.91 19.25
C PHE A 48 -5.45 11.84 20.36
N ALA A 49 -6.75 11.80 20.68
CA ALA A 49 -7.36 12.66 21.67
C ALA A 49 -7.03 12.27 23.12
N THR A 50 -7.07 10.97 23.44
CA THR A 50 -7.15 10.52 24.85
C THR A 50 -6.00 9.64 25.31
N TYR A 51 -5.24 8.99 24.43
CA TYR A 51 -4.24 8.01 24.86
C TYR A 51 -2.93 8.69 25.31
N PRO A 52 -2.26 8.17 26.35
CA PRO A 52 -0.96 8.70 26.80
C PRO A 52 0.11 8.68 25.70
N ASP A 53 0.12 7.64 24.88
CA ASP A 53 1.08 7.42 23.78
C ASP A 53 0.72 8.21 22.51
N SER A 54 -0.26 9.12 22.59
CA SER A 54 -0.61 10.01 21.48
C SER A 54 0.61 10.84 21.08
N PRO A 55 0.88 11.02 19.77
CA PRO A 55 1.96 11.87 19.31
C PRO A 55 1.66 13.37 19.51
N LEU A 56 0.43 13.73 19.93
CA LEU A 56 0.05 15.12 20.16
C LEU A 56 0.54 15.60 21.53
N LEU A 57 1.16 16.79 21.53
CA LEU A 57 1.50 17.50 22.76
C LEU A 57 0.23 17.80 23.57
N PRO A 58 0.31 17.92 24.92
CA PRO A 58 -0.87 18.21 25.75
C PRO A 58 -1.67 19.43 25.28
N VAL A 59 -1.00 20.51 24.86
CA VAL A 59 -1.65 21.72 24.34
C VAL A 59 -2.38 21.48 23.03
N GLN A 60 -1.84 20.62 22.16
CA GLN A 60 -2.49 20.25 20.89
C GLN A 60 -3.72 19.39 21.15
N ARG A 61 -3.67 18.49 22.15
CA ARG A 61 -4.81 17.63 22.53
C ARG A 61 -6.01 18.43 23.02
N MET A 62 -5.80 19.50 23.79
CA MET A 62 -6.90 20.35 24.29
C MET A 62 -7.78 20.93 23.17
N ASN A 63 -7.18 21.20 22.01
CA ASN A 63 -7.88 21.79 20.86
C ASN A 63 -8.13 20.79 19.72
N PHE A 64 -7.85 19.50 19.94
CA PHE A 64 -7.97 18.49 18.90
C PHE A 64 -9.43 18.20 18.57
N LYS A 65 -9.80 18.30 17.28
CA LYS A 65 -11.18 18.08 16.78
C LYS A 65 -11.31 16.83 15.90
N GLY A 66 -10.29 15.98 15.89
CA GLY A 66 -10.17 14.86 14.95
C GLY A 66 -9.19 15.16 13.82
N LEU A 67 -8.67 14.10 13.21
CA LEU A 67 -7.83 14.16 12.03
C LEU A 67 -8.66 14.50 10.79
N ARG A 68 -8.03 15.08 9.78
CA ARG A 68 -8.67 15.38 8.50
C ARG A 68 -8.58 14.17 7.58
N TYR A 69 -9.71 13.71 7.05
CA TYR A 69 -9.80 12.54 6.19
C TYR A 69 -10.52 12.82 4.87
N TYR A 70 -10.12 12.15 3.80
CA TYR A 70 -10.95 12.00 2.61
C TYR A 70 -12.16 11.10 2.89
N ARG A 71 -13.26 11.30 2.18
CA ARG A 71 -14.43 10.39 2.26
C ARG A 71 -14.01 8.97 1.86
N PRO A 72 -14.50 7.91 2.53
CA PRO A 72 -14.17 6.54 2.14
C PRO A 72 -14.68 6.26 0.73
N ASP A 73 -13.80 5.79 -0.13
CA ASP A 73 -14.08 5.49 -1.53
C ASP A 73 -13.53 4.09 -1.85
N ILE A 74 -14.44 3.19 -2.22
CA ILE A 74 -14.10 1.79 -2.47
C ILE A 74 -13.29 1.62 -3.75
N ASP A 75 -13.33 2.59 -4.68
CA ASP A 75 -12.58 2.52 -5.93
C ASP A 75 -11.06 2.65 -5.69
N TYR A 76 -10.66 3.15 -4.52
CA TYR A 76 -9.27 3.18 -4.06
C TYR A 76 -8.87 1.95 -3.25
N LYS A 77 -9.79 1.00 -3.00
CA LYS A 77 -9.47 -0.33 -2.46
C LYS A 77 -9.17 -1.28 -3.60
N VAL A 78 -7.89 -1.52 -3.86
CA VAL A 78 -7.43 -2.33 -4.99
C VAL A 78 -6.66 -3.55 -4.51
N THR A 79 -6.76 -4.66 -5.24
CA THR A 79 -5.90 -5.82 -5.03
C THR A 79 -4.62 -5.64 -5.84
N ALA A 80 -3.48 -5.74 -5.18
CA ALA A 80 -2.16 -5.70 -5.77
C ALA A 80 -1.52 -7.09 -5.82
N VAL A 81 -0.71 -7.32 -6.85
CA VAL A 81 0.15 -8.48 -7.00
C VAL A 81 1.52 -8.18 -6.42
N PHE A 82 1.88 -8.92 -5.36
CA PHE A 82 3.19 -8.84 -4.73
C PHE A 82 4.25 -9.63 -5.53
N THR A 83 5.33 -8.95 -5.88
CA THR A 83 6.51 -9.52 -6.54
C THR A 83 7.71 -9.34 -5.62
N PRO A 84 8.28 -10.42 -5.06
CA PRO A 84 9.44 -10.34 -4.17
C PRO A 84 10.64 -9.65 -4.84
N ALA A 85 11.41 -8.91 -4.05
CA ALA A 85 12.66 -8.32 -4.52
C ALA A 85 13.70 -9.41 -4.80
N LYS A 86 14.43 -9.29 -5.92
CA LYS A 86 15.51 -10.22 -6.27
C LYS A 86 16.77 -10.00 -5.42
N THR A 87 16.93 -8.78 -4.92
CA THR A 87 18.04 -8.35 -4.07
C THR A 87 17.51 -7.54 -2.90
N ALA A 88 18.02 -7.84 -1.70
CA ALA A 88 17.64 -7.13 -0.49
C ALA A 88 18.43 -5.82 -0.41
N GLY A 89 17.78 -4.71 -0.73
CA GLY A 89 18.25 -3.38 -0.35
C GLY A 89 17.77 -3.02 1.04
N SER A 90 18.53 -2.20 1.77
CA SER A 90 18.07 -1.59 3.02
C SER A 90 18.44 -0.11 3.07
N PHE A 91 17.68 0.65 3.85
CA PHE A 91 17.92 2.07 4.11
C PHE A 91 17.45 2.43 5.51
N GLN A 92 17.93 3.57 5.99
CA GLN A 92 17.67 4.04 7.34
C GLN A 92 16.72 5.24 7.30
N ILE A 93 15.65 5.18 8.08
CA ILE A 93 14.72 6.30 8.28
C ILE A 93 14.98 6.89 9.67
N GLN A 94 15.18 8.20 9.73
CA GLN A 94 15.20 8.92 11.01
C GLN A 94 13.78 9.07 11.52
N THR A 95 13.54 8.66 12.76
CA THR A 95 12.21 8.74 13.39
C THR A 95 12.13 9.92 14.36
N SER A 96 10.90 10.35 14.67
CA SER A 96 10.65 11.44 15.63
C SER A 96 11.11 11.15 17.05
N SER A 97 11.38 9.88 17.39
CA SER A 97 11.96 9.50 18.69
C SER A 97 13.49 9.61 18.75
N GLY A 98 14.14 10.05 17.66
CA GLY A 98 15.60 10.17 17.55
C GLY A 98 16.33 8.85 17.33
N ARG A 99 15.61 7.71 17.35
CA ARG A 99 16.20 6.40 17.03
C ARG A 99 16.00 6.08 15.55
N PRO A 100 17.08 5.87 14.78
CA PRO A 100 16.92 5.45 13.41
C PRO A 100 16.34 4.03 13.32
N ARG A 101 15.48 3.81 12.33
CA ARG A 101 14.96 2.48 12.00
C ARG A 101 15.49 2.04 10.65
N VAL A 102 15.91 0.77 10.56
CA VAL A 102 16.39 0.17 9.31
C VAL A 102 15.23 -0.55 8.63
N TYR A 103 14.96 -0.19 7.38
CA TYR A 103 13.95 -0.83 6.55
C TYR A 103 14.60 -1.66 5.46
N VAL A 104 14.04 -2.83 5.19
CA VAL A 104 14.44 -3.73 4.11
C VAL A 104 13.39 -3.69 2.99
N VAL A 105 13.85 -3.74 1.74
CA VAL A 105 12.97 -3.87 0.57
C VAL A 105 12.50 -5.32 0.49
N LEU A 106 11.19 -5.55 0.58
CA LEU A 106 10.61 -6.89 0.42
C LEU A 106 10.18 -7.18 -1.00
N GLY A 107 9.70 -6.17 -1.73
CA GLY A 107 9.24 -6.36 -3.09
C GLY A 107 8.40 -5.21 -3.61
N ARG A 108 7.66 -5.50 -4.68
CA ARG A 108 6.79 -4.55 -5.38
C ARG A 108 5.35 -5.01 -5.37
N LEU A 109 4.44 -4.08 -5.16
CA LEU A 109 2.99 -4.23 -5.25
C LEU A 109 2.55 -3.64 -6.59
N ASN A 110 2.15 -4.50 -7.53
CA ASN A 110 1.69 -4.09 -8.84
C ASN A 110 0.16 -4.14 -8.90
N PHE A 111 -0.49 -3.05 -9.28
CA PHE A 111 -1.95 -2.95 -9.29
C PHE A 111 -2.44 -2.05 -10.42
N SER A 112 -3.74 -2.05 -10.65
CA SER A 112 -4.40 -1.09 -11.54
C SER A 112 -5.31 -0.20 -10.71
N LEU A 113 -5.24 1.11 -10.91
CA LEU A 113 -6.13 2.08 -10.31
C LEU A 113 -6.68 2.98 -11.40
N LYS A 114 -8.01 3.00 -11.55
CA LYS A 114 -8.71 3.80 -12.58
C LYS A 114 -8.15 3.59 -14.00
N GLY A 115 -7.78 2.34 -14.33
CA GLY A 115 -7.22 1.97 -15.63
C GLY A 115 -5.71 2.17 -15.78
N HIS A 116 -5.04 2.80 -14.81
CA HIS A 116 -3.60 3.00 -14.83
C HIS A 116 -2.88 1.89 -14.08
N LYS A 117 -1.91 1.24 -14.73
CA LYS A 117 -1.00 0.29 -14.07
C LYS A 117 -0.01 1.07 -13.22
N LEU A 118 0.05 0.74 -11.94
CA LEU A 118 0.89 1.39 -10.95
C LEU A 118 1.68 0.35 -10.16
N THR A 119 2.79 0.81 -9.58
CA THR A 119 3.66 -0.02 -8.75
C THR A 119 4.08 0.76 -7.52
N LEU A 120 3.97 0.14 -6.35
CA LEU A 120 4.53 0.64 -5.10
C LEU A 120 5.58 -0.33 -4.56
N THR A 121 6.56 0.18 -3.82
CA THR A 121 7.56 -0.65 -3.14
C THR A 121 7.09 -0.95 -1.72
N ALA A 122 7.15 -2.22 -1.33
CA ALA A 122 6.83 -2.66 0.02
C ALA A 122 8.12 -2.90 0.82
N TYR A 123 8.12 -2.40 2.04
CA TYR A 123 9.24 -2.47 2.97
C TYR A 123 8.82 -3.13 4.28
N GLN A 124 9.79 -3.51 5.10
CA GLN A 124 9.55 -3.91 6.48
C GLN A 124 10.69 -3.45 7.36
N GLU A 125 10.38 -3.08 8.61
CA GLU A 125 11.38 -2.81 9.62
C GLU A 125 12.18 -4.08 9.92
N LYS A 126 13.51 -3.98 9.85
CA LYS A 126 14.43 -5.11 9.98
C LYS A 126 14.21 -5.89 11.28
N ASP A 127 13.98 -5.18 12.38
CA ASP A 127 13.84 -5.77 13.72
C ASP A 127 12.47 -6.45 13.93
N LEU A 128 11.49 -6.13 13.09
CA LEU A 128 10.15 -6.73 13.12
C LEU A 128 9.99 -7.89 12.14
N LEU A 129 10.92 -8.07 11.20
CA LEU A 129 10.82 -9.05 10.12
C LEU A 129 10.54 -10.49 10.62
N ALA A 130 11.16 -10.89 11.74
CA ALA A 130 10.97 -12.23 12.30
C ALA A 130 9.64 -12.40 13.06
N LYS A 131 9.13 -11.31 13.67
CA LYS A 131 7.91 -11.34 14.50
C LYS A 131 6.64 -11.05 13.71
N HIS A 132 6.77 -10.23 12.68
CA HIS A 132 5.70 -9.74 11.82
C HIS A 132 6.10 -9.85 10.35
N PRO A 133 6.34 -11.08 9.84
CA PRO A 133 6.81 -11.29 8.48
C PRO A 133 5.80 -10.83 7.41
N ASP A 134 4.53 -10.71 7.80
CA ASP A 134 3.44 -10.30 6.92
C ASP A 134 3.14 -8.79 6.95
N ASP A 135 3.76 -8.03 7.84
CA ASP A 135 3.51 -6.59 7.88
C ASP A 135 4.35 -5.87 6.82
N LEU A 136 3.69 -5.07 5.99
CA LEU A 136 4.28 -4.31 4.91
C LEU A 136 4.07 -2.82 5.16
N PHE A 137 5.17 -2.07 5.18
CA PHE A 137 5.18 -0.62 5.16
C PHE A 137 5.30 -0.12 3.72
N VAL A 138 4.34 0.67 3.25
CA VAL A 138 4.27 1.13 1.86
C VAL A 138 4.16 2.66 1.82
N PRO A 139 5.29 3.39 1.86
CA PRO A 139 5.32 4.83 1.68
C PRO A 139 5.11 5.17 0.19
N PHE A 140 4.40 6.26 -0.08
CA PHE A 140 4.14 6.74 -1.44
C PHE A 140 3.84 8.23 -1.49
N THR A 141 4.05 8.82 -2.66
CA THR A 141 3.61 10.18 -3.00
C THR A 141 2.62 10.10 -4.16
N ASP A 142 1.84 11.16 -4.33
CA ASP A 142 0.90 11.29 -5.43
C ASP A 142 0.59 12.77 -5.72
N LEU A 143 -0.32 13.02 -6.65
CA LEU A 143 -0.67 14.37 -7.09
C LEU A 143 -1.27 15.26 -5.98
N THR A 144 -1.67 14.68 -4.84
CA THR A 144 -2.17 15.39 -3.65
C THR A 144 -1.06 15.76 -2.65
N SER A 145 0.15 15.20 -2.77
CA SER A 145 1.30 15.56 -1.92
C SER A 145 1.67 17.03 -2.11
N ASP A 146 2.02 17.71 -1.03
CA ASP A 146 2.29 19.17 -0.96
C ASP A 146 1.11 20.09 -1.33
N LYS A 147 -0.06 19.55 -1.68
CA LYS A 147 -1.25 20.34 -2.04
C LYS A 147 -2.36 20.21 -1.02
N THR A 148 -2.83 18.99 -0.82
CA THR A 148 -3.94 18.68 0.11
C THR A 148 -3.56 17.59 1.11
N THR A 149 -2.36 17.03 1.00
CA THR A 149 -1.76 16.08 1.94
C THR A 149 -0.32 16.49 2.24
N TYR A 150 0.28 15.86 3.26
CA TYR A 150 1.65 16.16 3.68
C TYR A 150 2.67 15.97 2.55
N GLY A 151 3.64 16.88 2.47
CA GLY A 151 4.65 16.94 1.40
C GLY A 151 5.54 15.71 1.29
N GLY A 152 5.97 15.19 2.44
CA GLY A 152 6.78 13.96 2.50
C GLY A 152 6.03 12.69 2.06
N GLY A 153 4.76 12.81 1.67
CA GLY A 153 3.93 11.70 1.21
C GLY A 153 3.07 11.10 2.31
N ARG A 154 2.58 9.89 2.00
CA ARG A 154 1.67 9.10 2.84
C ARG A 154 2.20 7.68 2.94
N TYR A 155 1.62 6.89 3.82
CA TYR A 155 1.97 5.48 3.94
C TYR A 155 0.73 4.61 4.15
N LEU A 156 0.86 3.34 3.78
CA LEU A 156 -0.09 2.27 4.08
C LEU A 156 0.63 1.21 4.91
N ASP A 157 -0.02 0.78 5.99
CA ASP A 157 0.32 -0.44 6.71
C ASP A 157 -0.55 -1.56 6.16
N VAL A 158 0.06 -2.57 5.57
CA VAL A 158 -0.66 -3.62 4.84
C VAL A 158 -0.22 -4.99 5.35
N LYS A 159 -1.18 -5.88 5.59
CA LYS A 159 -0.89 -7.27 5.93
C LYS A 159 -0.89 -8.15 4.68
N SER A 160 0.23 -8.80 4.43
CA SER A 160 0.36 -9.93 3.52
C SER A 160 -0.53 -11.08 3.99
N LYS A 161 -1.10 -11.86 3.05
CA LYS A 161 -1.92 -13.04 3.37
C LYS A 161 -1.07 -14.29 3.67
N GLY A 162 0.08 -14.12 4.32
CA GLY A 162 1.02 -15.20 4.64
C GLY A 162 2.09 -15.45 3.57
N SER A 163 3.20 -16.06 4.00
CA SER A 163 4.35 -16.45 3.18
C SER A 163 3.92 -17.35 2.01
N GLY A 164 3.79 -16.76 0.82
CA GLY A 164 3.39 -17.46 -0.43
C GLY A 164 2.22 -16.80 -1.16
N SER A 165 1.43 -15.96 -0.48
CA SER A 165 0.34 -15.23 -1.12
C SER A 165 0.86 -14.11 -2.02
N ARG A 166 0.62 -14.24 -3.33
CA ARG A 166 0.97 -13.20 -4.32
C ARG A 166 0.00 -12.02 -4.34
N GLN A 167 -1.06 -12.01 -3.52
CA GLN A 167 -2.06 -10.94 -3.53
C GLN A 167 -2.17 -10.24 -2.18
N VAL A 168 -2.29 -8.93 -2.25
CA VAL A 168 -2.43 -8.01 -1.12
C VAL A 168 -3.59 -7.06 -1.43
N THR A 169 -4.41 -6.66 -0.46
CA THR A 169 -5.59 -5.78 -0.67
C THR A 169 -5.72 -4.76 0.45
#